data_AF-A0A2V4C585-F1
#
_entry.id   AF-A0A2V4C585-F1
#
_cell.length_a   1.000
_cell.length_b   1.000
_cell.length_c   1.000
_cell.angle_alpha   90.00
_cell.angle_beta   90.00
_cell.angle_gamma   90.00
#
_symmetry.space_group_name_H-M   'P 1'
#
loop_
_entity.id
_entity.type
_entity.pdbx_description
1 polymer ?
#
loop_
_entity_poly.entity_id
_entity_poly.type
_entity_poly.pdbx_seq_one_letter_code
_entity_poly.pdbx_strand_id
1 'polypeptide(L)'
;MSNNLTPHNFNEKDEDGFPINDTGSQVNLVDEHGNIFIPLQSNFFIKIQENSGIKFNPTDKLEVNLAIDTLVSILTQGFCEKLESYYTIDLTDKYKRENRIRTVAPAKILTIQMYFDWINKWLNYFGNVFNFEFKLFFYSKYKEKIKNDVLLLETGLKEINAPKSHIIFARRWIEETDKNIELETKAKTKRAEDEKKVILQKSTDNSVSGSKKNQDIQQISSILKPLSGKWSKKLILKENDFSRLKQYTLYIIDNNNLPPDATGFPNTGATIEFIRKTIHCVYLHTNKKNKSVFIELLHLFQQLDNTTESTTSRKFSAYAGDYNNDIKDLITF
;
A
#
# COMPACT_ATOMS: atom_id res chain seq x y z
N MET A 1 29.84 5.31 25.25
CA MET A 1 29.57 6.52 24.43
C MET A 1 28.24 6.29 23.74
N SER A 2 27.21 6.86 24.36
CA SER A 2 25.79 6.78 24.05
C SER A 2 25.43 7.96 23.15
N ASN A 3 25.07 7.72 21.90
CA ASN A 3 24.54 8.75 21.01
C ASN A 3 23.28 8.24 20.29
N ASN A 4 22.15 8.71 20.83
CA ASN A 4 20.94 9.15 20.14
C ASN A 4 20.34 8.24 19.08
N LEU A 5 19.71 7.18 19.57
CA LEU A 5 18.53 6.59 18.95
C LEU A 5 17.35 7.58 19.14
N THR A 6 16.97 8.35 18.13
CA THR A 6 15.64 8.97 18.08
C THR A 6 14.81 8.29 17.00
N PRO A 7 14.18 7.15 17.29
CA PRO A 7 13.05 6.69 16.50
C PRO A 7 11.84 7.56 16.81
N HIS A 8 11.04 7.78 15.78
CA HIS A 8 9.86 8.63 15.89
C HIS A 8 8.78 8.07 16.84
N ASN A 9 8.87 6.78 17.25
CA ASN A 9 8.25 6.25 18.47
C ASN A 9 8.71 4.79 18.71
N PHE A 10 9.48 4.47 19.75
CA PHE A 10 9.72 3.07 20.15
C PHE A 10 8.51 2.45 20.90
N ASN A 11 7.56 3.28 21.32
CA ASN A 11 6.49 2.89 22.25
C ASN A 11 5.21 2.43 21.56
N GLU A 12 5.01 2.80 20.29
CA GLU A 12 3.82 2.40 19.55
C GLU A 12 4.09 1.08 18.84
N LYS A 13 3.52 0.03 19.41
CA LYS A 13 3.55 -1.34 18.89
C LYS A 13 2.12 -1.83 18.73
N ASP A 14 1.89 -2.66 17.72
CA ASP A 14 0.63 -3.41 17.63
C ASP A 14 0.58 -4.52 18.70
N GLU A 15 -0.54 -5.23 18.75
CA GLU A 15 -0.78 -6.36 19.66
C GLU A 15 0.24 -7.49 19.50
N ASP A 16 0.93 -7.54 18.35
CA ASP A 16 1.93 -8.53 18.00
C ASP A 16 3.36 -8.07 18.28
N GLY A 17 3.52 -6.82 18.73
CA GLY A 17 4.79 -6.21 19.08
C GLY A 17 5.51 -5.54 17.91
N PHE A 18 4.90 -5.43 16.72
CA PHE A 18 5.52 -4.75 15.58
C PHE A 18 5.37 -3.23 15.67
N PRO A 19 6.36 -2.45 15.19
CA PRO A 19 6.26 -0.99 15.18
C PRO A 19 5.09 -0.49 14.34
N ILE A 20 4.34 0.47 14.88
CA ILE A 20 3.26 1.17 14.18
C ILE A 20 3.48 2.68 14.21
N ASN A 21 2.81 3.39 13.30
CA ASN A 21 2.72 4.85 13.35
C ASN A 21 1.50 5.33 14.15
N ASP A 22 1.37 6.65 14.24
CA ASP A 22 0.26 7.38 14.87
C ASP A 22 -1.14 7.02 14.34
N THR A 23 -1.21 6.50 13.11
CA THR A 23 -2.46 6.01 12.50
C THR A 23 -2.74 4.52 12.77
N GLY A 24 -1.86 3.82 13.50
CA GLY A 24 -1.97 2.39 13.78
C GLY A 24 -1.49 1.47 12.64
N SER A 25 -0.80 2.02 11.64
CA SER A 25 -0.27 1.25 10.50
C SER A 25 1.14 0.74 10.80
N GLN A 26 1.44 -0.51 10.46
CA GLN A 26 2.79 -1.09 10.63
C GLN A 26 3.83 -0.33 9.80
N VAL A 27 5.01 -0.10 10.39
CA VAL A 27 6.11 0.64 9.75
C VAL A 27 7.46 -0.01 10.03
N ASN A 28 8.45 0.27 9.18
CA ASN A 28 9.84 -0.06 9.45
C ASN A 28 10.52 1.07 10.23
N LEU A 29 11.48 0.69 11.07
CA LEU A 29 12.33 1.64 11.76
C LEU A 29 13.56 1.90 10.89
N VAL A 30 13.79 3.15 10.54
CA VAL A 30 14.91 3.58 9.68
C VAL A 30 15.74 4.60 10.45
N ASP A 31 17.06 4.47 10.42
CA ASP A 31 17.97 5.44 11.03
C ASP A 31 18.29 6.62 10.10
N GLU A 32 19.03 7.61 10.61
CA GLU A 32 19.46 8.81 9.87
C GLU A 32 20.31 8.52 8.63
N HIS A 33 20.88 7.31 8.53
CA HIS A 33 21.69 6.86 7.40
C HIS A 33 20.90 5.96 6.43
N GLY A 34 19.59 5.77 6.65
CA GLY A 34 18.75 4.91 5.81
C GLY A 34 18.88 3.42 6.11
N ASN A 35 19.57 3.03 7.19
CA ASN A 35 19.62 1.63 7.62
C ASN A 35 18.31 1.23 8.28
N ILE A 36 17.90 0.00 8.06
CA ILE A 36 16.70 -0.57 8.65
C ILE A 36 17.04 -1.25 9.97
N PHE A 37 16.16 -1.10 10.96
CA PHE A 37 16.17 -1.85 12.20
C PHE A 37 14.90 -2.70 12.35
N ILE A 38 15.08 -4.01 12.47
CA ILE A 38 14.00 -4.96 12.82
C ILE A 38 14.07 -5.20 14.33
N PRO A 39 13.15 -4.64 15.12
CA PRO A 39 13.14 -4.87 16.55
C PRO A 39 12.75 -6.31 16.84
N LEU A 40 13.46 -6.93 17.78
CA LEU A 40 13.20 -8.27 18.26
C LEU A 40 12.65 -8.21 19.67
N GLN A 41 11.60 -8.98 19.93
CA GLN A 41 10.94 -8.98 21.22
C GLN A 41 10.91 -10.37 21.80
N SER A 42 11.19 -10.43 23.10
CA SER A 42 10.93 -11.63 23.88
C SER A 42 9.45 -11.96 23.81
N ASN A 43 9.14 -13.23 23.58
CA ASN A 43 7.79 -13.75 23.72
C ASN A 43 7.83 -15.10 24.44
N PHE A 44 6.78 -15.90 24.25
CA PHE A 44 6.70 -17.24 24.81
C PHE A 44 7.71 -18.21 24.17
N PHE A 45 8.07 -18.02 22.89
CA PHE A 45 8.92 -18.92 22.11
C PHE A 45 10.40 -18.54 22.10
N ILE A 46 10.72 -17.26 22.21
CA ILE A 46 12.09 -16.74 22.13
C ILE A 46 12.34 -15.77 23.26
N LYS A 47 13.50 -15.90 23.91
CA LYS A 47 14.01 -14.97 24.91
C LYS A 47 15.14 -14.16 24.30
N ILE A 48 14.96 -12.85 24.29
CA ILE A 48 15.85 -11.87 23.67
C ILE A 48 16.04 -10.73 24.67
N GLN A 49 17.26 -10.22 24.80
CA GLN A 49 17.55 -9.07 25.66
C GLN A 49 16.70 -7.86 25.22
N GLU A 50 16.26 -7.05 26.19
CA GLU A 50 15.51 -5.84 25.91
C GLU A 50 16.25 -4.94 24.90
N ASN A 51 15.49 -4.32 23.99
CA ASN A 51 16.01 -3.44 22.93
C ASN A 51 16.96 -4.10 21.92
N SER A 52 16.96 -5.44 21.83
CA SER A 52 17.68 -6.13 20.76
C SER A 52 16.94 -6.00 19.42
N GLY A 53 17.70 -6.04 18.33
CA GLY A 53 17.15 -6.10 16.99
C GLY A 53 18.24 -6.32 15.95
N ILE A 54 17.81 -6.45 14.70
CA ILE A 54 18.71 -6.67 13.57
C ILE A 54 18.76 -5.38 12.77
N LYS A 55 19.96 -4.80 12.64
CA LYS A 55 20.21 -3.61 11.83
C LYS A 55 20.93 -4.00 10.54
N PHE A 56 20.52 -3.45 9.42
CA PHE A 56 21.19 -3.66 8.12
C PHE A 56 20.93 -2.50 7.15
N ASN A 57 21.88 -2.29 6.24
CA ASN A 57 21.72 -1.40 5.11
C ASN A 57 20.86 -2.07 4.01
N PRO A 58 19.68 -1.53 3.64
CA PRO A 58 18.80 -2.15 2.65
C PRO A 58 19.38 -2.16 1.22
N THR A 59 20.41 -1.35 0.96
CA THR A 59 21.09 -1.30 -0.35
C THR A 59 22.25 -2.29 -0.46
N ASP A 60 22.74 -2.82 0.66
CA ASP A 60 23.78 -3.85 0.68
C ASP A 60 23.15 -5.26 0.72
N LYS A 61 23.27 -5.98 -0.40
CA LYS A 61 22.72 -7.33 -0.54
C LYS A 61 23.34 -8.36 0.42
N LEU A 62 24.60 -8.17 0.83
CA LEU A 62 25.27 -9.05 1.76
C LEU A 62 24.72 -8.83 3.17
N GLU A 63 24.59 -7.57 3.59
CA GLU A 63 23.99 -7.25 4.89
C GLU A 63 22.52 -7.71 4.97
N VAL A 64 21.74 -7.52 3.91
CA VAL A 64 20.36 -8.04 3.85
C VAL A 64 20.34 -9.56 4.00
N ASN A 65 21.26 -10.27 3.33
CA ASN A 65 21.37 -11.74 3.47
C ASN A 65 21.66 -12.16 4.91
N LEU A 66 22.69 -11.54 5.51
CA LEU A 66 23.14 -11.82 6.88
C LEU A 66 22.05 -11.50 7.90
N ALA A 67 21.33 -10.39 7.71
CA ALA A 67 20.21 -10.00 8.55
C ALA A 67 19.10 -11.04 8.52
N ILE A 68 18.71 -11.51 7.33
CA ILE A 68 17.70 -12.55 7.20
C ILE A 68 18.18 -13.89 7.75
N ASP A 69 19.43 -14.29 7.52
CA ASP A 69 19.98 -15.53 8.09
C ASP A 69 19.98 -15.49 9.62
N THR A 70 20.38 -14.36 10.19
CA THR A 70 20.37 -14.13 11.64
C THR A 70 18.94 -14.23 12.17
N LEU A 71 17.99 -13.54 11.51
CA LEU A 71 16.59 -13.59 11.90
C LEU A 71 16.03 -15.01 11.83
N VAL A 72 16.21 -15.69 10.71
CA VAL A 72 15.74 -17.06 10.50
C VAL A 72 16.36 -17.97 11.56
N SER A 73 17.64 -17.80 11.89
CA SER A 73 18.30 -18.58 12.94
C SER A 73 17.71 -18.35 14.32
N ILE A 74 17.41 -17.10 14.67
CA ILE A 74 16.72 -16.76 15.92
C ILE A 74 15.32 -17.41 15.92
N LEU A 75 14.54 -17.19 14.86
CA LEU A 75 13.15 -17.65 14.82
C LEU A 75 13.00 -19.16 14.86
N THR A 76 13.90 -19.89 14.18
CA THR A 76 13.92 -21.36 14.15
C THR A 76 14.65 -21.99 15.33
N GLN A 77 15.24 -21.19 16.22
CA GLN A 77 15.95 -21.72 17.38
C GLN A 77 14.99 -22.57 18.23
N GLY A 78 15.40 -23.81 18.49
CA GLY A 78 14.62 -24.75 19.28
C GLY A 78 13.31 -25.20 18.60
N PHE A 79 13.28 -25.28 17.28
CA PHE A 79 12.09 -25.70 16.52
C PHE A 79 11.65 -27.13 16.86
N CYS A 80 12.60 -28.04 17.05
CA CYS A 80 12.34 -29.45 17.37
C CYS A 80 11.67 -29.62 18.74
N GLU A 81 12.08 -28.87 19.75
CA GLU A 81 11.47 -28.87 21.08
C GLU A 81 10.03 -28.33 21.04
N LYS A 82 9.74 -27.39 20.13
CA LYS A 82 8.36 -26.92 19.88
C LYS A 82 7.49 -27.99 19.23
N LEU A 83 8.08 -28.92 18.48
CA LEU A 83 7.37 -30.07 17.92
C LEU A 83 7.08 -31.15 18.97
N GLU A 84 7.84 -31.25 20.06
CA GLU A 84 7.56 -32.23 21.13
C GLU A 84 6.51 -31.73 22.13
N SER A 85 6.49 -30.41 22.34
CA SER A 85 5.81 -29.82 23.48
C SER A 85 4.33 -29.52 23.24
N TYR A 86 3.60 -29.49 24.36
CA TYR A 86 2.26 -28.95 24.47
C TYR A 86 2.27 -27.83 25.51
N TYR A 87 1.48 -26.80 25.26
CA TYR A 87 1.07 -25.88 26.31
C TYR A 87 -0.18 -26.42 26.99
N THR A 88 -0.27 -26.29 28.31
CA THR A 88 -1.45 -26.69 29.07
C THR A 88 -2.16 -25.46 29.59
N ILE A 89 -3.42 -25.31 29.24
CA ILE A 89 -4.31 -24.31 29.81
C ILE A 89 -5.22 -25.02 30.80
N ASP A 90 -5.22 -24.55 32.02
CA ASP A 90 -6.04 -25.09 33.09
C ASP A 90 -6.64 -23.97 33.94
N LEU A 91 -7.73 -24.27 34.62
CA LEU A 91 -8.31 -23.38 35.63
C LEU A 91 -7.34 -23.30 36.82
N THR A 92 -7.24 -22.11 37.41
CA THR A 92 -6.44 -21.93 38.61
C THR A 92 -6.96 -22.81 39.75
N ASP A 93 -6.06 -23.29 40.60
CA ASP A 93 -6.42 -24.11 41.76
C ASP A 93 -7.38 -23.40 42.72
N LYS A 94 -7.31 -22.06 42.76
CA LYS A 94 -8.23 -21.23 43.53
C LYS A 94 -9.65 -21.34 42.96
N TYR A 95 -9.80 -21.13 41.65
CA TYR A 95 -11.10 -21.20 40.99
C TYR A 95 -11.74 -22.58 41.08
N LYS A 96 -10.93 -23.64 40.93
CA LYS A 96 -11.39 -25.03 41.08
C LYS A 96 -11.93 -25.31 42.49
N ARG A 97 -11.24 -24.82 43.53
CA ARG A 97 -11.64 -24.96 44.93
C ARG A 97 -12.93 -24.20 45.24
N GLU A 98 -13.01 -22.94 44.83
CA GLU A 98 -14.17 -22.07 45.10
C GLU A 98 -15.44 -22.58 44.43
N ASN A 99 -15.34 -23.12 43.22
CA ASN A 99 -16.48 -23.60 42.44
C ASN A 99 -16.73 -25.11 42.55
N ARG A 100 -16.01 -25.81 43.45
CA ARG A 100 -16.09 -27.27 43.65
C ARG A 100 -15.96 -28.09 42.34
N ILE A 101 -15.18 -27.59 41.38
CA ILE A 101 -14.94 -28.27 40.11
C ILE A 101 -13.95 -29.42 40.36
N ARG A 102 -14.41 -30.66 40.22
CA ARG A 102 -13.52 -31.84 40.25
C ARG A 102 -12.83 -32.00 38.89
N THR A 103 -11.49 -31.97 38.92
CA THR A 103 -10.55 -32.40 37.87
C THR A 103 -11.11 -32.40 36.45
N VAL A 104 -11.14 -31.22 35.84
CA VAL A 104 -11.19 -31.09 34.38
C VAL A 104 -9.76 -31.29 33.87
N ALA A 105 -9.58 -32.17 32.88
CA ALA A 105 -8.27 -32.36 32.26
C ALA A 105 -7.82 -31.04 31.61
N PRO A 106 -6.56 -30.61 31.79
CA PRO A 106 -6.05 -29.40 31.16
C PRO A 106 -6.22 -29.46 29.64
N ALA A 107 -6.62 -28.35 29.03
CA ALA A 107 -6.62 -28.23 27.59
C ALA A 107 -5.17 -28.21 27.09
N LYS A 108 -4.83 -29.15 26.21
CA LYS A 108 -3.51 -29.20 25.57
C LYS A 108 -3.55 -28.45 24.25
N ILE A 109 -2.70 -27.45 24.11
CA ILE A 109 -2.50 -26.70 22.87
C ILE A 109 -1.15 -27.10 22.30
N LEU A 110 -1.12 -27.34 20.99
CA LEU A 110 0.11 -27.64 20.27
C LEU A 110 1.04 -26.42 20.26
N THR A 111 2.21 -26.52 20.90
CA THR A 111 3.20 -25.43 20.90
C THR A 111 3.55 -25.03 19.47
N ILE A 112 3.68 -26.02 18.58
CA ILE A 112 3.97 -25.81 17.16
C ILE A 112 2.89 -24.99 16.43
N GLN A 113 1.62 -25.14 16.80
CA GLN A 113 0.52 -24.38 16.19
C GLN A 113 0.65 -22.89 16.54
N MET A 114 0.77 -22.58 17.83
CA MET A 114 0.95 -21.21 18.29
C MET A 114 2.22 -20.58 17.73
N TYR A 115 3.29 -21.37 17.58
CA TYR A 115 4.53 -20.93 16.96
C TYR A 115 4.33 -20.56 15.49
N PHE A 116 3.65 -21.37 14.70
CA PHE A 116 3.38 -21.04 13.30
C PHE A 116 2.40 -19.88 13.12
N ASP A 117 1.42 -19.73 14.00
CA ASP A 117 0.57 -18.53 14.04
C ASP A 117 1.42 -17.27 14.25
N TRP A 118 2.44 -17.35 15.11
CA TRP A 118 3.38 -16.27 15.31
C TRP A 118 4.29 -16.01 14.11
N ILE A 119 4.74 -17.05 13.39
CA ILE A 119 5.50 -16.90 12.15
C ILE A 119 4.65 -16.27 11.04
N ASN A 120 3.35 -16.58 10.97
CA ASN A 120 2.44 -15.92 10.04
C ASN A 120 2.36 -14.41 10.27
N LYS A 121 2.43 -13.96 11.53
CA LYS A 121 2.46 -12.53 11.87
C LYS A 121 3.71 -11.84 11.31
N TRP A 122 4.88 -12.49 11.39
CA TRP A 122 6.11 -12.02 10.74
C TRP A 122 5.99 -11.95 9.21
N LEU A 123 5.41 -12.97 8.58
CA LEU A 123 5.19 -12.97 7.13
C LEU A 123 4.28 -11.82 6.68
N ASN A 124 3.23 -11.54 7.46
CA ASN A 124 2.33 -10.42 7.20
C ASN A 124 3.06 -9.08 7.37
N TYR A 125 3.78 -8.90 8.48
CA TYR A 125 4.58 -7.69 8.73
C TYR A 125 5.56 -7.42 7.57
N PHE A 126 6.30 -8.43 7.10
CA PHE A 126 7.23 -8.26 5.98
C PHE A 126 6.54 -7.93 4.66
N GLY A 127 5.37 -8.54 4.39
CA GLY A 127 4.58 -8.21 3.22
C GLY A 127 4.05 -6.78 3.24
N ASN A 128 3.63 -6.30 4.41
CA ASN A 128 3.03 -4.98 4.60
C ASN A 128 4.08 -3.85 4.55
N VAL A 129 5.20 -4.04 5.24
CA VAL A 129 6.14 -2.95 5.53
C VAL A 129 7.27 -2.84 4.51
N PHE A 130 7.77 -3.97 3.99
CA PHE A 130 8.93 -3.97 3.10
C PHE A 130 8.51 -4.10 1.65
N ASN A 131 7.98 -5.26 1.30
CA ASN A 131 7.34 -5.64 0.04
C ASN A 131 7.20 -7.17 -0.01
N PHE A 132 6.52 -7.64 -1.04
CA PHE A 132 6.33 -9.06 -1.28
C PHE A 132 7.65 -9.81 -1.53
N GLU A 133 8.62 -9.21 -2.23
CA GLU A 133 9.92 -9.82 -2.52
C GLU A 133 10.71 -10.14 -1.23
N PHE A 134 10.68 -9.22 -0.27
CA PHE A 134 11.33 -9.41 1.04
C PHE A 134 10.63 -10.51 1.85
N LYS A 135 9.28 -10.54 1.85
CA LYS A 135 8.49 -11.64 2.43
C LYS A 135 8.87 -13.00 1.83
N LEU A 136 8.98 -13.08 0.50
CA LEU A 136 9.40 -14.29 -0.21
C LEU A 136 10.81 -14.72 0.18
N PHE A 137 11.75 -13.77 0.22
CA PHE A 137 13.14 -14.05 0.54
C PHE A 137 13.30 -14.60 1.96
N PHE A 138 12.64 -13.96 2.93
CA PHE A 138 12.57 -14.47 4.30
C PHE A 138 11.93 -15.87 4.36
N TYR A 139 10.76 -16.05 3.74
CA TYR A 139 10.05 -17.32 3.78
C TYR A 139 10.85 -18.46 3.17
N SER A 140 11.53 -18.24 2.04
CA SER A 140 12.36 -19.26 1.39
C SER A 140 13.43 -19.80 2.32
N LYS A 141 14.18 -18.90 2.99
CA LYS A 141 15.23 -19.28 3.95
C LYS A 141 14.66 -19.94 5.20
N TYR A 142 13.58 -19.39 5.74
CA TYR A 142 12.88 -19.96 6.88
C TYR A 142 12.40 -21.39 6.60
N LYS A 143 11.69 -21.57 5.47
CA LYS A 143 11.16 -22.85 4.98
C LYS A 143 12.26 -23.88 4.81
N GLU A 144 13.37 -23.52 4.18
CA GLU A 144 14.50 -24.44 3.98
C GLU A 144 15.01 -24.97 5.32
N LYS A 145 15.21 -24.06 6.29
CA LYS A 145 15.70 -24.43 7.61
C LYS A 145 14.74 -25.39 8.34
N ILE A 146 13.45 -25.10 8.37
CA ILE A 146 12.48 -26.00 9.02
C ILE A 146 12.28 -27.31 8.26
N LYS A 147 12.39 -27.31 6.92
CA LYS A 147 12.32 -28.55 6.11
C LYS A 147 13.49 -29.47 6.44
N ASN A 148 14.68 -28.91 6.57
CA ASN A 148 15.87 -29.67 6.95
C ASN A 148 15.69 -30.26 8.35
N ASP A 149 15.20 -29.49 9.32
CA ASP A 149 14.88 -30.03 10.63
C ASP A 149 13.85 -31.16 10.54
N VAL A 150 12.71 -30.97 9.86
CA VAL A 150 11.68 -32.01 9.69
C VAL A 150 12.26 -33.28 9.04
N LEU A 151 13.12 -33.15 8.03
CA LEU A 151 13.75 -34.29 7.37
C LEU A 151 14.68 -35.06 8.31
N LEU A 152 15.46 -34.37 9.14
CA LEU A 152 16.32 -34.99 10.14
C LEU A 152 15.50 -35.80 11.17
N LEU A 153 14.28 -35.35 11.47
CA LEU A 153 13.35 -36.07 12.33
C LEU A 153 12.77 -37.31 11.66
N GLU A 154 12.30 -37.18 10.43
CA GLU A 154 11.71 -38.30 9.69
C GLU A 154 12.73 -39.41 9.41
N THR A 155 14.00 -39.05 9.21
CA THR A 155 15.10 -40.00 8.98
C THR A 155 15.65 -40.60 10.27
N GLY A 156 15.23 -40.12 11.45
CA GLY A 156 15.75 -40.57 12.74
C GLY A 156 17.19 -40.10 13.03
N LEU A 157 17.75 -39.19 12.22
CA LEU A 157 19.07 -38.61 12.45
C LEU A 157 19.09 -37.64 13.64
N LYS A 158 17.91 -37.17 14.06
CA LYS A 158 17.72 -36.35 15.25
C LYS A 158 16.66 -37.00 16.12
N GLU A 159 17.08 -37.50 17.28
CA GLU A 159 16.21 -38.15 18.25
C GLU A 159 15.43 -37.11 19.05
N ILE A 160 14.14 -37.01 18.77
CA ILE A 160 13.16 -36.30 19.60
C ILE A 160 11.88 -37.10 19.69
N ASN A 161 11.20 -36.99 20.82
CA ASN A 161 9.90 -37.60 21.13
C ASN A 161 8.73 -36.79 20.56
N ALA A 162 8.86 -36.30 19.32
CA ALA A 162 7.80 -35.54 18.67
C ALA A 162 6.70 -36.50 18.16
N PRO A 163 5.42 -36.30 18.55
CA PRO A 163 4.32 -37.06 17.99
C PRO A 163 4.26 -36.90 16.46
N LYS A 164 4.02 -38.01 15.73
CA LYS A 164 3.89 -37.98 14.26
C LYS A 164 2.88 -36.95 13.77
N SER A 165 1.81 -36.73 14.51
CA SER A 165 0.79 -35.71 14.21
C SER A 165 1.35 -34.29 14.17
N HIS A 166 2.38 -33.97 14.97
CA HIS A 166 2.98 -32.63 15.00
C HIS A 166 3.89 -32.41 13.78
N ILE A 167 4.61 -33.45 13.38
CA ILE A 167 5.42 -33.44 12.16
C ILE A 167 4.51 -33.26 10.93
N ILE A 168 3.40 -34.02 10.89
CA ILE A 168 2.37 -33.87 9.84
C ILE A 168 1.79 -32.45 9.83
N PHE A 169 1.53 -31.86 11.01
CA PHE A 169 1.04 -30.49 11.11
C PHE A 169 2.03 -29.48 10.51
N ALA A 170 3.32 -29.59 10.85
CA ALA A 170 4.36 -28.72 10.28
C ALA A 170 4.46 -28.84 8.76
N ARG A 171 4.37 -30.06 8.22
CA ARG A 171 4.34 -30.28 6.76
C ARG A 171 3.13 -29.61 6.10
N ARG A 172 1.95 -29.79 6.68
CA ARG A 172 0.72 -29.15 6.17
C ARG A 172 0.81 -27.63 6.20
N TRP A 173 1.40 -27.05 7.24
CA TRP A 173 1.61 -25.61 7.29
C TRP A 173 2.52 -25.12 6.16
N ILE A 174 3.61 -25.85 5.87
CA ILE A 174 4.51 -25.52 4.74
C ILE A 174 3.75 -25.62 3.41
N GLU A 175 3.01 -26.69 3.18
CA GLU A 175 2.23 -26.91 1.95
C GLU A 175 1.18 -25.81 1.74
N GLU A 176 0.49 -25.41 2.81
CA GLU A 176 -0.54 -24.37 2.72
C GLU A 176 0.08 -22.98 2.53
N THR A 177 1.20 -22.69 3.19
CA THR A 177 1.92 -21.42 3.03
C THR A 177 2.51 -21.30 1.62
N ASP A 178 3.01 -22.40 1.04
CA ASP A 178 3.45 -22.45 -0.36
C ASP A 178 2.33 -22.09 -1.33
N LYS A 179 1.13 -22.67 -1.14
CA LYS A 179 -0.04 -22.34 -1.98
C LYS A 179 -0.44 -20.87 -1.85
N ASN A 180 -0.47 -20.34 -0.63
CA ASN A 180 -0.83 -18.94 -0.39
C ASN A 180 0.16 -17.99 -1.09
N ILE A 181 1.46 -18.28 -0.99
CA ILE A 181 2.50 -17.53 -1.69
C ILE A 181 2.36 -17.64 -3.21
N GLU A 182 2.03 -18.81 -3.74
CA GLU A 182 1.79 -18.98 -5.18
C GLU A 182 0.60 -18.15 -5.65
N LEU A 183 -0.50 -18.13 -4.90
CA LEU A 183 -1.68 -17.33 -5.18
C LEU A 183 -1.38 -15.83 -5.12
N GLU A 184 -0.66 -15.36 -4.10
CA GLU A 184 -0.22 -13.96 -3.99
C GLU A 184 0.71 -13.57 -5.16
N THR A 185 1.63 -14.46 -5.55
CA THR A 185 2.54 -14.25 -6.69
C THR A 185 1.75 -14.12 -7.98
N LYS A 186 0.80 -15.03 -8.25
CA LYS A 186 -0.09 -14.98 -9.41
C LYS A 186 -0.90 -13.69 -9.44
N ALA A 187 -1.43 -13.26 -8.29
CA ALA A 187 -2.18 -12.01 -8.18
C ALA A 187 -1.28 -10.79 -8.48
N LYS A 188 -0.04 -10.78 -7.98
CA LYS A 188 0.92 -9.69 -8.23
C LYS A 188 1.36 -9.65 -9.69
N THR A 189 1.67 -10.79 -10.30
CA THR A 189 2.01 -10.88 -11.73
C THR A 189 0.85 -10.41 -12.59
N LYS A 190 -0.37 -10.83 -12.29
CA LYS A 190 -1.57 -10.35 -13.00
C LYS A 190 -1.74 -8.84 -12.89
N ARG A 191 -1.59 -8.26 -11.69
CA ARG A 191 -1.64 -6.79 -11.50
C ARG A 191 -0.53 -6.09 -12.30
N ALA A 192 0.69 -6.61 -12.27
CA ALA A 192 1.80 -6.06 -13.04
C ALA A 192 1.60 -6.22 -14.56
N GLU A 193 0.98 -7.30 -15.03
CA GLU A 193 0.59 -7.49 -16.43
C GLU A 193 -0.53 -6.54 -16.84
N ASP A 194 -1.53 -6.33 -15.99
CA ASP A 194 -2.61 -5.38 -16.22
C ASP A 194 -2.05 -3.94 -16.26
N GLU A 195 -1.16 -3.59 -15.34
CA GLU A 195 -0.42 -2.31 -15.34
C GLU A 195 0.48 -2.18 -16.58
N LYS A 196 1.20 -3.24 -16.97
CA LYS A 196 2.01 -3.26 -18.19
C LYS A 196 1.15 -3.17 -19.44
N LYS A 197 -0.04 -3.78 -19.51
CA LYS A 197 -0.98 -3.62 -20.63
C LYS A 197 -1.50 -2.19 -20.71
N VAL A 198 -1.77 -1.55 -19.57
CA VAL A 198 -2.10 -0.12 -19.51
C VAL A 198 -0.92 0.75 -19.98
N ILE A 199 0.32 0.40 -19.61
CA ILE A 199 1.54 1.12 -20.04
C ILE A 199 1.87 0.83 -21.52
N LEU A 200 1.64 -0.40 -22.01
CA LEU A 200 1.91 -0.83 -23.37
C LEU A 200 0.86 -0.29 -24.34
N GLN A 201 -0.41 -0.18 -23.90
CA GLN A 201 -1.40 0.66 -24.57
C GLN A 201 -0.87 2.09 -24.67
N LYS A 202 -0.44 2.69 -23.56
CA LYS A 202 0.17 4.04 -23.55
C LYS A 202 1.45 4.20 -24.39
N SER A 203 2.23 3.16 -24.65
CA SER A 203 3.47 3.24 -25.44
C SER A 203 3.29 2.89 -26.92
N THR A 204 2.35 1.99 -27.25
CA THR A 204 1.93 1.74 -28.65
C THR A 204 1.18 2.95 -29.21
N ASP A 205 0.56 3.71 -28.31
CA ASP A 205 -0.02 5.04 -28.51
C ASP A 205 1.02 6.15 -28.80
N ASN A 206 2.30 5.95 -28.47
CA ASN A 206 3.38 6.89 -28.75
C ASN A 206 4.13 6.59 -30.07
N SER A 207 4.01 5.38 -30.62
CA SER A 207 4.55 5.04 -31.96
C SER A 207 3.61 5.40 -33.12
N VAL A 208 2.37 5.85 -32.81
CA VAL A 208 1.44 6.47 -33.77
C VAL A 208 1.35 7.97 -33.48
N SER A 209 2.49 8.65 -33.38
CA SER A 209 2.61 10.03 -32.87
C SER A 209 1.95 11.12 -33.75
N GLY A 210 1.35 10.74 -34.89
CA GLY A 210 0.50 11.63 -35.69
C GLY A 210 -1.01 11.49 -35.44
N SER A 211 -1.52 10.31 -35.06
CA SER A 211 -2.98 10.09 -34.99
C SER A 211 -3.54 10.24 -33.58
N LYS A 212 -2.77 9.86 -32.54
CA LYS A 212 -3.29 9.87 -31.17
C LYS A 212 -3.29 11.25 -30.51
N LYS A 213 -2.28 12.08 -30.82
CA LYS A 213 -2.28 13.50 -30.44
C LYS A 213 -3.55 14.19 -30.98
N ASN A 214 -3.97 13.84 -32.20
CA ASN A 214 -5.21 14.35 -32.78
C ASN A 214 -6.47 13.81 -32.08
N GLN A 215 -6.49 12.54 -31.64
CA GLN A 215 -7.60 11.99 -30.86
C GLN A 215 -7.71 12.60 -29.45
N ASP A 216 -6.59 12.77 -28.74
CA ASP A 216 -6.58 13.41 -27.42
C ASP A 216 -6.96 14.90 -27.53
N ILE A 217 -6.48 15.62 -28.56
CA ILE A 217 -6.92 16.99 -28.87
C ILE A 217 -8.44 17.03 -29.13
N GLN A 218 -8.98 16.09 -29.91
CA GLN A 218 -10.42 16.02 -30.19
C GLN A 218 -11.24 15.69 -28.94
N GLN A 219 -10.77 14.76 -28.10
CA GLN A 219 -11.45 14.38 -26.86
C GLN A 219 -11.42 15.51 -25.82
N ILE A 220 -10.27 16.15 -25.61
CA ILE A 220 -10.15 17.33 -24.73
C ILE A 220 -11.02 18.47 -25.25
N SER A 221 -11.01 18.72 -26.56
CA SER A 221 -11.88 19.73 -27.18
C SER A 221 -13.36 19.39 -26.98
N SER A 222 -13.73 18.11 -26.98
CA SER A 222 -15.10 17.64 -26.71
C SER A 222 -15.49 17.84 -25.24
N ILE A 223 -14.59 17.49 -24.31
CA ILE A 223 -14.83 17.65 -22.86
C ILE A 223 -14.95 19.13 -22.48
N LEU A 224 -14.14 20.00 -23.08
CA LEU A 224 -14.17 21.45 -22.84
C LEU A 224 -15.32 22.14 -23.60
N LYS A 225 -15.91 21.50 -24.61
CA LYS A 225 -16.96 22.06 -25.46
C LYS A 225 -18.11 22.74 -24.71
N PRO A 226 -18.58 22.26 -23.54
CA PRO A 226 -19.61 22.96 -22.78
C PRO A 226 -19.25 24.41 -22.43
N LEU A 227 -17.95 24.74 -22.29
CA LEU A 227 -17.48 26.12 -22.03
C LEU A 227 -17.44 27.03 -23.28
N SER A 228 -17.64 26.49 -24.49
CA SER A 228 -17.91 27.30 -25.70
C SER A 228 -19.41 27.58 -25.89
N GLY A 229 -20.26 27.03 -25.03
CA GLY A 229 -21.71 27.13 -25.14
C GLY A 229 -22.32 28.40 -24.56
N LYS A 230 -23.65 28.49 -24.64
CA LYS A 230 -24.44 29.56 -24.01
C LYS A 230 -25.06 29.09 -22.68
N TRP A 231 -24.59 29.62 -21.56
CA TRP A 231 -25.23 29.44 -20.26
C TRP A 231 -26.21 30.59 -20.00
N SER A 232 -27.49 30.29 -19.75
CA SER A 232 -28.51 31.32 -19.49
C SER A 232 -28.54 32.44 -20.55
N LYS A 233 -28.46 32.06 -21.84
CA LYS A 233 -28.39 32.95 -23.03
C LYS A 233 -27.09 33.78 -23.17
N LYS A 234 -26.16 33.71 -22.23
CA LYS A 234 -24.85 34.37 -22.33
C LYS A 234 -23.79 33.37 -22.80
N LEU A 235 -22.97 33.80 -23.76
CA LEU A 235 -21.82 33.00 -24.19
C LEU A 235 -20.83 32.89 -23.02
N ILE A 236 -20.39 31.67 -22.71
CA ILE A 236 -19.44 31.42 -21.63
C ILE A 236 -18.06 31.96 -22.04
N LEU A 237 -17.38 31.31 -22.97
CA LEU A 237 -16.11 31.79 -23.53
C LEU A 237 -16.30 32.22 -24.98
N LYS A 238 -15.70 33.36 -25.34
CA LYS A 238 -15.52 33.74 -26.75
C LYS A 238 -14.56 32.78 -27.42
N GLU A 239 -14.60 32.71 -28.74
CA GLU A 239 -13.75 31.80 -29.54
C GLU A 239 -12.26 31.91 -29.17
N ASN A 240 -11.73 33.14 -29.06
CA ASN A 240 -10.35 33.38 -28.65
C ASN A 240 -10.06 32.86 -27.23
N ASP A 241 -10.96 33.09 -26.28
CA ASP A 241 -10.79 32.66 -24.90
C ASP A 241 -10.90 31.14 -24.76
N PHE A 242 -11.80 30.53 -25.52
CA PHE A 242 -11.95 29.09 -25.59
C PHE A 242 -10.74 28.42 -26.25
N SER A 243 -10.19 29.02 -27.31
CA SER A 243 -8.97 28.57 -27.95
C SER A 243 -7.78 28.63 -26.98
N ARG A 244 -7.65 29.74 -26.22
CA ARG A 244 -6.65 29.87 -25.15
C ARG A 244 -6.82 28.81 -24.06
N LEU A 245 -8.04 28.56 -23.59
CA LEU A 245 -8.31 27.52 -22.60
C LEU A 245 -7.88 26.13 -23.10
N LYS A 246 -8.17 25.80 -24.36
CA LYS A 246 -7.70 24.54 -24.97
C LYS A 246 -6.17 24.48 -25.01
N GLN A 247 -5.52 25.55 -25.44
CA GLN A 247 -4.06 25.63 -25.50
C GLN A 247 -3.44 25.45 -24.10
N TYR A 248 -3.95 26.14 -23.08
CA TYR A 248 -3.46 26.01 -21.71
C TYR A 248 -3.66 24.60 -21.19
N THR A 249 -4.83 24.00 -21.44
CA THR A 249 -5.13 22.63 -21.03
C THR A 249 -4.18 21.62 -21.68
N LEU A 250 -3.94 21.75 -22.99
CA LEU A 250 -3.00 20.89 -23.72
C LEU A 250 -1.57 21.08 -23.21
N TYR A 251 -1.15 22.32 -22.95
CA TYR A 251 0.16 22.62 -22.41
C TYR A 251 0.36 22.02 -21.01
N ILE A 252 -0.65 22.07 -20.13
CA ILE A 252 -0.61 21.43 -18.80
C ILE A 252 -0.45 19.92 -18.91
N ILE A 253 -1.10 19.30 -19.90
CA ILE A 253 -1.01 17.85 -20.13
C ILE A 253 0.39 17.47 -20.59
N ASP A 254 0.98 18.26 -21.48
CA ASP A 254 2.29 17.99 -22.06
C ASP A 254 3.44 18.33 -21.09
N ASN A 255 3.34 19.44 -20.34
CA ASN A 255 4.45 20.03 -19.59
C ASN A 255 4.28 20.01 -18.07
N ASN A 256 3.12 19.58 -17.57
CA ASN A 256 2.79 19.59 -16.14
C ASN A 256 2.97 20.97 -15.47
N ASN A 257 2.75 22.05 -16.21
CA ASN A 257 2.81 23.42 -15.72
C ASN A 257 1.83 24.29 -16.51
N LEU A 258 1.41 25.42 -15.95
CA LEU A 258 0.68 26.44 -16.68
C LEU A 258 1.63 27.17 -17.64
N PRO A 259 1.20 27.62 -18.82
CA PRO A 259 2.04 28.46 -19.68
C PRO A 259 2.52 29.72 -18.95
N PRO A 260 3.79 30.12 -19.13
CA PRO A 260 4.35 31.28 -18.43
C PRO A 260 3.67 32.61 -18.83
N ASP A 261 3.03 32.66 -19.99
CA ASP A 261 2.26 33.77 -20.55
C ASP A 261 0.75 33.61 -20.31
N ALA A 262 0.34 32.73 -19.39
CA ALA A 262 -1.07 32.51 -19.10
C ALA A 262 -1.75 33.77 -18.55
N THR A 263 -2.90 34.11 -19.13
CA THR A 263 -3.69 35.30 -18.78
C THR A 263 -5.09 34.90 -18.37
N GLY A 264 -5.72 35.75 -17.54
CA GLY A 264 -7.06 35.49 -17.01
C GLY A 264 -8.17 35.42 -18.08
N PHE A 265 -9.23 34.68 -17.74
CA PHE A 265 -10.49 34.63 -18.48
C PHE A 265 -11.50 35.61 -17.87
N PRO A 266 -12.29 36.31 -18.69
CA PRO A 266 -13.32 37.21 -18.20
C PRO A 266 -14.42 36.45 -17.44
N ASN A 267 -15.22 37.15 -16.64
CA ASN A 267 -16.39 36.56 -16.01
C ASN A 267 -17.40 36.06 -17.06
N THR A 268 -17.56 34.74 -17.15
CA THR A 268 -18.26 34.04 -18.24
C THR A 268 -19.76 33.84 -18.02
N GLY A 269 -20.32 34.31 -16.91
CA GLY A 269 -21.75 34.13 -16.58
C GLY A 269 -22.16 32.69 -16.23
N ALA A 270 -21.31 31.69 -16.47
CA ALA A 270 -21.44 30.34 -15.92
C ALA A 270 -21.13 30.34 -14.42
N THR A 271 -21.72 29.39 -13.69
CA THR A 271 -21.43 29.21 -12.26
C THR A 271 -20.01 28.66 -12.07
N ILE A 272 -19.40 28.97 -10.93
CA ILE A 272 -18.09 28.42 -10.54
C ILE A 272 -18.14 26.88 -10.52
N GLU A 273 -19.25 26.31 -10.05
CA GLU A 273 -19.48 24.87 -10.01
C GLU A 273 -19.41 24.25 -11.41
N PHE A 274 -20.06 24.87 -12.40
CA PHE A 274 -20.05 24.38 -13.77
C PHE A 274 -18.64 24.37 -14.36
N ILE A 275 -17.92 25.48 -14.24
CA ILE A 275 -16.53 25.61 -14.74
C ILE A 275 -15.63 24.57 -14.08
N ARG A 276 -15.69 24.45 -12.74
CA ARG A 276 -14.92 23.44 -12.00
C ARG A 276 -15.23 22.03 -12.47
N LYS A 277 -16.52 21.70 -12.65
CA LYS A 277 -16.93 20.37 -13.07
C LYS A 277 -16.41 20.04 -14.47
N THR A 278 -16.45 20.99 -15.40
CA THR A 278 -15.89 20.80 -16.75
C THR A 278 -14.37 20.55 -16.72
N ILE A 279 -13.62 21.37 -15.99
CA ILE A 279 -12.16 21.17 -15.83
C ILE A 279 -11.85 19.87 -15.07
N HIS A 280 -12.65 19.50 -14.07
CA HIS A 280 -12.53 18.23 -13.37
C HIS A 280 -12.74 17.02 -14.31
N CYS A 281 -13.63 17.10 -15.29
CA CYS A 281 -13.78 16.05 -16.30
C CYS A 281 -12.51 15.89 -17.16
N VAL A 282 -11.81 16.99 -17.47
CA VAL A 282 -10.49 16.93 -18.12
C VAL A 282 -9.48 16.25 -17.20
N TYR A 283 -9.42 16.64 -15.93
CA TYR A 283 -8.54 16.01 -14.93
C TYR A 283 -8.77 14.49 -14.79
N LEU A 284 -10.04 14.04 -14.83
CA LEU A 284 -10.35 12.60 -14.84
C LEU A 284 -9.84 11.92 -16.11
N HIS A 285 -10.01 12.57 -17.27
CA HIS A 285 -9.54 12.08 -18.56
C HIS A 285 -8.01 11.95 -18.61
N THR A 286 -7.27 12.83 -17.94
CA THR A 286 -5.80 12.82 -17.88
C THR A 286 -5.24 11.86 -16.80
N ASN A 287 -6.05 10.88 -16.37
CA ASN A 287 -5.71 9.92 -15.30
C ASN A 287 -5.38 10.57 -13.95
N LYS A 288 -6.07 11.65 -13.59
CA LYS A 288 -5.96 12.30 -12.28
C LYS A 288 -4.57 12.87 -11.97
N LYS A 289 -3.78 13.19 -13.00
CA LYS A 289 -2.47 13.82 -12.84
C LYS A 289 -2.61 15.33 -12.63
N ASN A 290 -1.67 15.92 -11.88
CA ASN A 290 -1.41 17.37 -11.89
C ASN A 290 -2.57 18.23 -11.35
N LYS A 291 -3.24 17.75 -10.29
CA LYS A 291 -4.41 18.43 -9.70
C LYS A 291 -4.13 19.89 -9.32
N SER A 292 -2.95 20.19 -8.77
CA SER A 292 -2.54 21.55 -8.39
C SER A 292 -2.55 22.51 -9.59
N VAL A 293 -1.99 22.09 -10.72
CA VAL A 293 -1.93 22.92 -11.94
C VAL A 293 -3.30 23.14 -12.57
N PHE A 294 -4.22 22.17 -12.48
CA PHE A 294 -5.62 22.38 -12.87
C PHE A 294 -6.37 23.33 -11.93
N ILE A 295 -5.98 23.40 -10.65
CA ILE A 295 -6.50 24.39 -9.72
C ILE A 295 -5.97 25.78 -10.11
N GLU A 296 -4.69 25.91 -10.43
CA GLU A 296 -4.11 27.17 -10.95
C GLU A 296 -4.84 27.63 -12.23
N LEU A 297 -5.11 26.71 -13.17
CA LEU A 297 -5.90 27.01 -14.37
C LEU A 297 -7.31 27.55 -14.02
N LEU A 298 -7.98 26.96 -13.02
CA LEU A 298 -9.28 27.44 -12.57
C LEU A 298 -9.20 28.86 -12.00
N HIS A 299 -8.12 29.20 -11.29
CA HIS A 299 -7.90 30.55 -10.76
C HIS A 299 -7.62 31.61 -11.84
N LEU A 300 -7.46 31.23 -13.10
CA LEU A 300 -7.49 32.20 -14.21
C LEU A 300 -8.89 32.74 -14.51
N PHE A 301 -9.96 32.07 -14.09
CA PHE A 301 -11.32 32.57 -14.30
C PHE A 301 -11.69 33.61 -13.24
N GLN A 302 -12.12 34.81 -13.66
CA GLN A 302 -12.53 35.89 -12.76
C GLN A 302 -13.61 35.50 -11.74
N GLN A 303 -14.41 34.46 -12.01
CA GLN A 303 -15.38 33.96 -11.03
C GLN A 303 -14.74 33.39 -9.76
N LEU A 304 -13.44 33.06 -9.79
CA LEU A 304 -12.70 32.54 -8.64
C LEU A 304 -11.84 33.60 -7.93
N ASP A 305 -11.89 34.88 -8.32
CA ASP A 305 -11.07 35.96 -7.74
C ASP A 305 -11.19 36.06 -6.20
N ASN A 306 -12.36 35.72 -5.64
CA ASN A 306 -12.63 35.74 -4.20
C ASN A 306 -12.60 34.35 -3.55
N THR A 307 -12.06 33.33 -4.23
CA THR A 307 -11.96 31.96 -3.71
C THR A 307 -10.50 31.63 -3.45
N THR A 308 -10.20 30.94 -2.35
CA THR A 308 -8.84 30.46 -2.06
C THR A 308 -8.57 29.12 -2.76
N GLU A 309 -7.31 28.86 -3.13
CA GLU A 309 -6.90 27.58 -3.73
C GLU A 309 -7.30 26.37 -2.88
N SER A 310 -7.22 26.48 -1.55
CA SER A 310 -7.66 25.43 -0.63
C SER A 310 -9.15 25.11 -0.77
N THR A 311 -9.99 26.15 -0.92
CA THR A 311 -11.43 25.99 -1.13
C THR A 311 -11.70 25.36 -2.50
N THR A 312 -11.00 25.80 -3.54
CA THR A 312 -11.10 25.24 -4.89
C THR A 312 -10.67 23.78 -4.92
N SER A 313 -9.58 23.42 -4.25
CA SER A 313 -9.06 22.05 -4.15
C SER A 313 -10.03 21.10 -3.45
N ARG A 314 -10.65 21.55 -2.35
CA ARG A 314 -11.64 20.78 -1.58
C ARG A 314 -12.94 20.55 -2.38
N LYS A 315 -13.35 21.56 -3.16
CA LYS A 315 -14.59 21.54 -3.96
C LYS A 315 -14.36 21.18 -5.44
N PHE A 316 -13.21 20.63 -5.79
CA PHE A 316 -12.80 20.45 -7.19
C PHE A 316 -13.75 19.56 -8.00
N SER A 317 -14.32 18.52 -7.38
CA SER A 317 -15.30 17.62 -8.01
C SER A 317 -16.77 18.00 -7.77
N ALA A 318 -17.01 19.01 -6.93
CA ALA A 318 -18.34 19.35 -6.42
C ALA A 318 -19.17 20.08 -7.49
N TYR A 319 -20.37 19.55 -7.73
CA TYR A 319 -21.37 20.12 -8.63
C TYR A 319 -22.75 19.76 -8.08
N ALA A 320 -23.58 20.75 -7.76
CA ALA A 320 -24.88 20.51 -7.13
C ALA A 320 -25.98 20.06 -8.12
N GLY A 321 -25.80 20.31 -9.41
CA GLY A 321 -26.77 19.97 -10.47
C GLY A 321 -26.52 18.61 -11.13
N ASP A 322 -27.29 18.30 -12.19
CA ASP A 322 -27.04 17.16 -13.07
C ASP A 322 -26.22 17.63 -14.29
N TYR A 323 -24.90 17.51 -14.17
CA TYR A 323 -23.97 17.99 -15.20
C TYR A 323 -24.28 17.41 -16.59
N ASN A 324 -24.72 16.15 -16.68
CA ASN A 324 -25.00 15.50 -17.96
C ASN A 324 -26.29 15.99 -18.60
N ASN A 325 -27.26 16.44 -17.81
CA ASN A 325 -28.46 17.09 -18.35
C ASN A 325 -28.18 18.55 -18.69
N ASP A 326 -27.43 19.27 -17.85
CA ASP A 326 -27.07 20.67 -18.10
C ASP A 326 -26.29 20.85 -19.40
N ILE A 327 -25.45 19.89 -19.81
CA ILE A 327 -24.75 19.94 -21.10
C ILE A 327 -25.63 19.67 -22.31
N LYS A 328 -26.75 18.92 -22.18
CA LYS A 328 -27.63 18.60 -23.32
C LYS A 328 -28.37 19.83 -23.82
N ASP A 329 -28.66 20.75 -22.91
CA ASP A 329 -29.41 21.98 -23.19
C ASP A 329 -28.49 23.12 -23.69
N LEU A 330 -27.17 22.90 -23.76
CA LEU A 330 -26.21 23.89 -24.23
C LEU A 330 -26.08 23.89 -25.75
N ILE A 331 -26.37 25.04 -26.34
CA ILE A 331 -25.97 25.34 -27.72
C ILE A 331 -24.47 25.67 -27.70
N THR A 332 -23.65 24.75 -28.19
CA THR A 332 -22.19 24.89 -28.35
C THR A 332 -21.83 25.13 -29.81
N PHE A 333 -20.76 25.90 -30.08
CA PHE A 333 -20.12 25.91 -31.39
C PHE A 333 -19.15 24.73 -31.54
#